data_AF-A0AAN7VLI1-F1
#
_entry.id   AF-A0AAN7VLI1-F1
#
_cell.length_a   1.000
_cell.length_b   1.000
_cell.length_c   1.000
_cell.angle_alpha   90.00
_cell.angle_beta   90.00
_cell.angle_gamma   90.00
#
_symmetry.space_group_name_H-M   'P 1'
#
loop_
_entity.id
_entity.type
_entity.pdbx_description
1 polymer ?
#
loop_
_entity_poly.entity_id
_entity_poly.type
_entity_poly.pdbx_seq_one_letter_code
_entity_poly.pdbx_strand_id
1 'polypeptide(L)'
;MRWSKEQRAFAVEAYLSNGNSVITAQRQFRNRFNLAPLAPVPNHKSIADWVKCFRETGSVVKKRPVGWRQSIAQSPQRSARKHAAALGLSSRSVRRILHDDLHLHPYKLAIGQNFRNATSIRE
;
A
#
# COMPACT_ATOMS: atom_id res chain seq x y z
N MET A 1 -6.49 7.30 -8.11
CA MET A 1 -5.24 8.01 -8.43
C MET A 1 -4.12 7.51 -7.52
N ARG A 2 -2.91 7.26 -8.04
CA ARG A 2 -1.76 6.84 -7.22
C ARG A 2 -0.68 7.93 -7.29
N TRP A 3 -0.62 8.78 -6.27
CA TRP A 3 0.41 9.83 -6.16
C TRP A 3 1.79 9.21 -5.94
N SER A 4 2.81 9.75 -6.62
CA SER A 4 4.22 9.34 -6.48
C SER A 4 4.75 9.67 -5.09
N LYS A 5 5.87 9.07 -4.66
CA LYS A 5 6.46 9.39 -3.35
C LYS A 5 6.89 10.85 -3.25
N GLU A 6 7.48 11.37 -4.33
CA GLU A 6 7.89 12.77 -4.47
C GLU A 6 6.71 13.74 -4.34
N GLN A 7 5.61 13.47 -5.06
CA GLN A 7 4.38 14.25 -4.98
C GLN A 7 3.84 14.31 -3.54
N ARG A 8 3.84 13.17 -2.84
CA ARG A 8 3.38 13.13 -1.45
C ARG A 8 4.29 13.89 -0.51
N ALA A 9 5.61 13.75 -0.67
CA ALA A 9 6.60 14.46 0.13
C ALA A 9 6.44 15.97 -0.02
N PHE A 10 6.33 16.45 -1.26
CA PHE A 10 6.08 17.87 -1.54
C PHE A 10 4.77 18.35 -0.91
N ALA A 11 3.69 17.55 -0.99
CA ALA A 11 2.42 17.93 -0.38
C ALA A 11 2.49 18.05 1.16
N VAL A 12 3.28 17.19 1.82
CA VAL A 12 3.51 17.28 3.27
C VAL A 12 4.36 18.51 3.62
N GLU A 13 5.43 18.76 2.88
CA GLU A 13 6.29 19.93 3.05
C GLU A 13 5.50 21.23 2.88
N ALA A 14 4.76 21.37 1.78
CA ALA A 14 3.91 22.52 1.53
C ALA A 14 2.82 22.68 2.60
N TYR A 15 2.28 21.59 3.14
CA TYR A 15 1.31 21.68 4.24
C TYR A 15 1.94 22.25 5.51
N LEU A 16 3.13 21.76 5.89
CA LEU A 16 3.81 22.19 7.12
C LEU A 16 4.33 23.64 7.01
N SER A 17 4.93 24.03 5.89
CA SER A 17 5.50 25.36 5.69
C SER A 17 4.43 26.47 5.62
N ASN A 18 3.20 26.16 5.22
CA ASN A 18 2.11 27.14 5.08
C ASN A 18 1.10 27.08 6.25
N GLY A 19 1.56 26.73 7.46
CA GLY A 19 0.72 26.79 8.66
C GLY A 19 -0.41 25.75 8.67
N ASN A 20 -0.19 24.57 8.11
CA ASN A 20 -1.18 23.46 8.07
C ASN A 20 -2.42 23.76 7.19
N SER A 21 -2.30 24.65 6.20
CA SER A 21 -3.38 24.91 5.24
C SER A 21 -3.39 23.90 4.09
N VAL A 22 -4.46 23.10 4.00
CA VAL A 22 -4.66 22.15 2.88
C VAL A 22 -4.85 22.87 1.55
N ILE A 23 -5.63 23.95 1.53
CA ILE A 23 -5.91 24.68 0.28
C ILE A 23 -4.62 25.29 -0.28
N THR A 24 -3.77 25.86 0.58
CA THR A 24 -2.48 26.43 0.15
C THR A 24 -1.55 25.34 -0.37
N ALA A 25 -1.48 24.20 0.32
CA ALA A 25 -0.69 23.05 -0.13
C ALA A 25 -1.17 22.52 -1.50
N GLN A 26 -2.49 22.44 -1.72
CA GLN A 26 -3.06 22.03 -3.01
C GLN A 26 -2.73 23.02 -4.13
N ARG A 27 -2.81 24.33 -3.88
CA ARG A 27 -2.44 25.37 -4.85
C ARG A 27 -0.96 25.29 -5.22
N GLN A 28 -0.07 25.18 -4.23
CA GLN A 28 1.37 25.02 -4.48
C GLN A 28 1.68 23.71 -5.21
N PHE A 29 1.01 22.62 -4.86
CA PHE A 29 1.14 21.33 -5.55
C PHE A 29 0.79 21.44 -7.03
N ARG A 30 -0.32 22.10 -7.32
CA ARG A 30 -0.79 22.35 -8.69
C ARG A 30 0.23 23.16 -9.50
N ASN A 31 0.80 24.20 -8.91
CA ASN A 31 1.83 25.03 -9.53
C ASN A 31 3.14 24.25 -9.75
N ARG A 32 3.59 23.50 -8.73
CA ARG A 32 4.84 22.74 -8.78
C ARG A 32 4.83 21.65 -9.87
N PHE A 33 3.72 20.95 -10.02
CA PHE A 33 3.57 19.86 -10.99
C PHE A 33 2.88 20.28 -12.29
N ASN A 34 2.69 21.60 -12.50
CA ASN A 34 2.07 22.20 -13.69
C ASN A 34 0.79 21.48 -14.17
N LEU A 35 -0.11 21.21 -13.24
CA LEU A 35 -1.31 20.42 -13.51
C LEU A 35 -2.37 21.23 -14.27
N ALA A 36 -3.04 20.63 -15.27
CA ALA A 36 -4.14 21.26 -16.01
C ALA A 36 -5.31 21.67 -15.09
N PRO A 37 -6.14 22.69 -15.41
CA PRO A 37 -7.25 23.21 -14.57
C PRO A 37 -8.12 22.15 -13.89
N LEU A 38 -8.48 21.12 -14.63
CA LEU A 38 -9.35 20.03 -14.17
C LEU A 38 -8.58 18.80 -13.69
N ALA A 39 -7.25 18.83 -13.75
CA ALA A 39 -6.44 17.73 -13.27
C ALA A 39 -6.62 17.58 -11.75
N PRO A 40 -6.74 16.34 -11.26
CA PRO A 40 -6.97 16.09 -9.85
C PRO A 40 -5.78 16.56 -9.01
N VAL A 41 -6.06 16.93 -7.77
CA VAL A 41 -5.07 17.31 -6.75
C VAL A 41 -5.30 16.43 -5.52
N PRO A 42 -4.29 16.14 -4.68
CA PRO A 42 -4.50 15.36 -3.46
C PRO A 42 -5.61 15.96 -2.60
N ASN A 43 -6.61 15.15 -2.24
CA ASN A 43 -7.69 15.63 -1.38
C ASN A 43 -7.21 15.85 0.07
N HIS A 44 -8.00 16.56 0.85
CA HIS A 44 -7.73 16.85 2.27
C HIS A 44 -7.34 15.58 3.06
N LYS A 45 -8.12 14.49 2.91
CA LYS A 45 -7.87 13.24 3.63
C LYS A 45 -6.53 12.60 3.27
N SER A 46 -6.12 12.67 2.00
CA SER A 46 -4.83 12.13 1.55
C SER A 46 -3.67 12.89 2.16
N ILE A 47 -3.75 14.23 2.15
CA ILE A 47 -2.74 15.10 2.76
C ILE A 47 -2.66 14.85 4.27
N ALA A 48 -3.80 14.78 4.95
CA ALA A 48 -3.85 14.47 6.38
C ALA A 48 -3.25 13.09 6.72
N ASP A 49 -3.60 12.04 5.96
CA ASP A 49 -3.03 10.70 6.12
C ASP A 49 -1.50 10.71 5.93
N TRP A 50 -0.98 11.45 4.95
CA TRP A 50 0.45 11.57 4.68
C TRP A 50 1.20 12.31 5.78
N VAL A 51 0.65 13.43 6.25
CA VAL A 51 1.22 14.20 7.38
C VAL A 51 1.22 13.34 8.64
N LYS A 52 0.15 12.60 8.90
CA LYS A 52 0.07 11.67 10.03
C LYS A 52 1.18 10.61 9.96
N CYS A 53 1.28 9.89 8.83
CA CYS A 53 2.34 8.89 8.64
C CYS A 53 3.74 9.51 8.75
N PHE A 54 3.93 10.73 8.26
CA PHE A 54 5.20 11.45 8.34
C PHE A 54 5.55 11.80 9.79
N ARG A 55 4.61 12.33 10.58
CA ARG A 55 4.83 12.64 12.00
C ARG A 55 5.10 11.41 12.85
N GLU A 56 4.41 10.29 12.58
CA GLU A 56 4.55 9.05 13.35
C GLU A 56 5.81 8.27 13.01
N THR A 57 6.22 8.25 11.74
CA THR A 57 7.20 7.29 11.22
C THR A 57 8.34 7.94 10.41
N GLY A 58 8.27 9.24 10.12
CA GLY A 58 9.19 9.93 9.20
C GLY A 58 9.01 9.56 7.73
N SER A 59 7.93 8.85 7.38
CA SER A 59 7.68 8.34 6.03
C SER A 59 6.31 8.74 5.53
N VAL A 60 6.23 9.15 4.26
CA VAL A 60 4.97 9.49 3.59
C VAL A 60 4.28 8.27 2.96
N VAL A 61 4.87 7.10 3.16
CA VAL A 61 4.36 5.81 2.68
C VAL A 61 3.91 4.99 3.88
N LYS A 62 2.67 4.49 3.83
CA LYS A 62 2.15 3.52 4.81
C LYS A 62 3.08 2.30 4.83
N LYS A 63 3.70 2.04 5.99
CA LYS A 63 4.52 0.84 6.18
C LYS A 63 3.65 -0.42 6.09
N ARG A 64 4.22 -1.48 5.52
CA ARG A 64 3.63 -2.81 5.62
C ARG A 64 3.90 -3.35 7.03
N PRO A 65 3.03 -4.24 7.56
CA PRO A 65 3.28 -4.89 8.82
C PRO A 65 4.61 -5.62 8.77
N VAL A 66 5.41 -5.47 9.82
CA VAL A 66 6.65 -6.22 10.00
C VAL A 66 6.35 -7.72 9.94
N GLY A 67 7.25 -8.51 9.34
CA GLY A 67 7.04 -9.96 9.25
C GLY A 67 6.17 -10.43 8.08
N TRP A 68 5.68 -9.56 7.19
CA TRP A 68 4.84 -9.99 6.06
C TRP A 68 5.54 -10.99 5.13
N ARG A 69 6.85 -10.81 4.90
CA ARG A 69 7.66 -11.75 4.11
C ARG A 69 7.79 -13.09 4.81
N GLN A 70 8.08 -13.07 6.11
CA GLN A 70 8.21 -14.26 6.95
C GLN A 70 6.89 -15.02 7.03
N SER A 71 5.77 -14.33 7.26
CA SER A 71 4.44 -14.96 7.31
C SER A 71 4.09 -15.68 6.00
N ILE A 72 4.43 -15.08 4.86
CA ILE A 72 4.22 -15.72 3.55
C ILE A 72 5.22 -16.86 3.33
N ALA A 73 6.50 -16.68 3.65
CA ALA A 73 7.52 -17.71 3.49
C ALA A 73 7.29 -18.95 4.38
N GLN A 74 6.78 -18.74 5.60
CA GLN A 74 6.45 -19.80 6.56
C GLN A 74 5.28 -20.68 6.08
N SER A 75 4.41 -20.15 5.24
CA SER A 75 3.27 -20.92 4.72
C SER A 75 2.85 -20.38 3.34
N PRO A 76 3.66 -20.55 2.28
CA PRO A 76 3.40 -19.96 0.95
C PRO A 76 2.09 -20.46 0.34
N GLN A 77 1.68 -21.61 0.83
CA GLN A 77 0.52 -22.40 0.48
C GLN A 77 -0.80 -21.81 1.01
N ARG A 78 -0.80 -20.98 2.06
CA ARG A 78 -2.03 -20.42 2.61
C ARG A 78 -2.70 -19.48 1.60
N SER A 79 -4.03 -19.47 1.61
CA SER A 79 -4.78 -18.54 0.77
C SER A 79 -4.50 -17.08 1.17
N ALA A 80 -4.64 -16.16 0.21
CA ALA A 80 -4.48 -14.73 0.46
C ALA A 80 -5.38 -14.23 1.60
N ARG A 81 -6.56 -14.84 1.80
CA ARG A 81 -7.48 -14.52 2.90
C ARG A 81 -6.93 -14.95 4.28
N LYS A 82 -6.29 -16.12 4.37
CA LYS A 82 -5.66 -16.60 5.62
C LYS A 82 -4.44 -15.74 5.99
N HIS A 83 -3.62 -15.38 5.01
CA HIS A 83 -2.52 -14.43 5.23
C HIS A 83 -3.01 -13.03 5.61
N ALA A 84 -4.11 -12.56 5.01
CA ALA A 84 -4.73 -11.27 5.34
C ALA A 84 -5.16 -11.22 6.82
N ALA A 85 -5.83 -12.28 7.30
CA ALA A 85 -6.20 -12.39 8.71
C ALA A 85 -4.97 -12.39 9.63
N ALA A 86 -3.94 -13.16 9.30
CA ALA A 86 -2.72 -13.25 10.11
C ALA A 86 -1.91 -11.93 10.16
N LEU A 87 -1.95 -11.13 9.09
CA LEU A 87 -1.19 -9.88 8.96
C LEU A 87 -2.01 -8.63 9.31
N GLY A 88 -3.29 -8.78 9.65
CA GLY A 88 -4.20 -7.63 9.83
C GLY A 88 -4.35 -6.77 8.57
N LEU A 89 -4.20 -7.39 7.39
CA LEU A 89 -4.28 -6.72 6.09
C LEU A 89 -5.60 -7.05 5.40
N SER A 90 -5.98 -6.22 4.42
CA SER A 90 -7.07 -6.61 3.52
C SER A 90 -6.61 -7.70 2.55
N SER A 91 -7.52 -8.61 2.18
CA SER A 91 -7.26 -9.64 1.16
C SER A 91 -6.76 -9.07 -0.17
N ARG A 92 -7.19 -7.86 -0.53
CA ARG A 92 -6.71 -7.13 -1.72
C ARG A 92 -5.25 -6.72 -1.57
N SER A 93 -4.86 -6.19 -0.41
CA SER A 93 -3.45 -5.84 -0.14
C SER A 93 -2.54 -7.06 -0.20
N VAL A 94 -2.96 -8.19 0.37
CA VAL A 94 -2.19 -9.44 0.32
C VAL A 94 -2.06 -9.97 -1.11
N ARG A 95 -3.14 -9.96 -1.90
CA ARG A 95 -3.06 -10.36 -3.31
C ARG A 95 -2.09 -9.50 -4.10
N ARG A 96 -2.07 -8.18 -3.86
CA ARG A 96 -1.11 -7.27 -4.48
C ARG A 96 0.32 -7.58 -4.04
N ILE A 97 0.52 -7.94 -2.77
CA ILE A 97 1.83 -8.35 -2.26
C ILE A 97 2.34 -9.61 -2.97
N LEU A 98 1.48 -10.63 -3.08
CA LEU A 98 1.81 -11.87 -3.77
C LEU A 98 2.17 -11.60 -5.23
N HIS A 99 1.36 -10.82 -5.93
CA HIS A 99 1.55 -10.58 -7.36
C HIS A 99 2.69 -9.60 -7.70
N ASP A 100 2.70 -8.42 -7.07
CA ASP A 100 3.59 -7.33 -7.47
C ASP A 100 4.96 -7.38 -6.77
N ASP A 101 5.02 -7.86 -5.52
CA ASP A 101 6.26 -7.84 -4.73
C ASP A 101 6.98 -9.19 -4.65
N LEU A 102 6.24 -10.28 -4.78
CA LEU A 102 6.77 -11.65 -4.71
C LEU A 102 6.66 -12.40 -6.05
N HIS A 103 5.97 -11.83 -7.05
CA HIS A 103 5.71 -12.45 -8.35
C HIS A 103 5.08 -13.86 -8.25
N LEU A 104 4.38 -14.13 -7.14
CA LEU A 104 3.61 -15.33 -6.86
C LEU A 104 2.20 -15.18 -7.44
N HIS A 105 1.94 -15.90 -8.52
CA HIS A 105 0.67 -15.83 -9.23
C HIS A 105 -0.35 -16.80 -8.59
N PRO A 106 -1.59 -16.36 -8.30
CA PRO A 106 -2.59 -17.15 -7.59
C PRO A 106 -2.85 -18.55 -8.18
N TYR A 107 -2.79 -18.71 -9.50
CA TYR A 107 -2.99 -20.02 -10.13
C TYR A 107 -1.85 -21.00 -9.84
N LYS A 108 -0.59 -20.53 -9.76
CA LYS A 108 0.56 -21.37 -9.39
C LYS A 108 0.47 -21.82 -7.93
N LEU A 109 -0.02 -20.94 -7.05
CA LEU A 109 -0.29 -21.27 -5.66
C LEU A 109 -1.44 -22.28 -5.53
N ALA A 110 -2.51 -22.12 -6.31
CA ALA A 110 -3.63 -23.06 -6.33
C ALA A 110 -3.23 -24.45 -6.82
N ILE A 111 -2.38 -24.53 -7.85
CA ILE A 111 -1.80 -25.79 -8.33
C ILE A 111 -1.01 -26.46 -7.19
N GLY A 112 -0.13 -25.73 -6.50
CA GLY A 112 0.60 -26.25 -5.33
C GLY A 112 -0.31 -26.71 -4.18
N GLN A 113 -1.46 -26.06 -3.97
CA GLN A 113 -2.47 -26.50 -2.98
C GLN A 113 -3.14 -27.81 -3.37
N ASN A 114 -3.53 -27.94 -4.63
CA ASN A 114 -4.26 -29.10 -5.10
C ASN A 114 -3.43 -30.38 -4.95
N PHE A 115 -2.11 -30.31 -5.20
CA PHE A 115 -1.21 -31.44 -4.97
C PHE A 115 -1.20 -31.91 -3.51
N ARG A 116 -1.21 -31.00 -2.53
CA ARG A 116 -1.19 -31.35 -1.11
C ARG A 116 -2.51 -31.93 -0.62
N ASN A 117 -3.63 -31.37 -1.08
CA ASN A 117 -4.95 -31.90 -0.74
C ASN A 117 -5.12 -33.31 -1.31
N ALA A 118 -4.64 -33.54 -2.54
CA ALA A 118 -4.67 -34.88 -3.15
C ALA A 118 -3.81 -35.91 -2.42
N THR A 119 -2.66 -35.51 -1.86
CA THR A 119 -1.85 -36.40 -1.00
C THR A 119 -2.48 -36.63 0.37
N SER A 120 -3.16 -35.64 0.95
CA SER A 120 -3.80 -35.75 2.28
C SER A 120 -5.12 -36.54 2.29
N ILE A 121 -5.67 -36.87 1.12
CA ILE A 121 -6.88 -37.70 0.94
C ILE A 121 -6.50 -39.19 0.75
N ARG A 122 -5.21 -39.50 0.59
CA ARG A 122 -4.69 -40.85 0.34
C ARG A 122 -4.09 -41.54 1.57
N GLU A 123 -4.22 -40.93 2.75
CA GLU A 123 -3.91 -41.51 4.07
C GLU A 123 -5.19 -41.57 4.90
#